data_AF-A0A9D9IRR0-F1
#
_entry.id   AF-A0A9D9IRR0-F1
#
_cell.length_a   1.000
_cell.length_b   1.000
_cell.length_c   1.000
_cell.angle_alpha   90.00
_cell.angle_beta   90.00
_cell.angle_gamma   90.00
#
_symmetry.space_group_name_H-M   'P 1'
#
loop_
_entity.id
_entity.type
_entity.pdbx_description
1 polymer ?
#
loop_
_entity_poly.entity_id
_entity_poly.type
_entity_poly.pdbx_seq_one_letter_code
_entity_poly.pdbx_strand_id
1 'polypeptide(L)' 'MLRDELAKFYEKAKGCKCRVTTKAGNSYEGTLLGCQVLTNNNLKLALIQIDVNGLIKEFYCTVIEKIEKL' A
#
# COMPACT_ATOMS: atom_id res chain seq x y z
N MET A 1 0.98 -15.87 3.91
CA MET A 1 -0.33 -15.21 3.70
C MET A 1 -0.22 -13.71 3.42
N LEU A 2 0.38 -12.87 4.28
CA LEU A 2 0.45 -11.42 4.04
C LEU A 2 1.26 -10.96 2.79
N ARG A 3 2.24 -11.73 2.30
CA ARG A 3 3.04 -11.36 1.11
C ARG A 3 2.27 -11.53 -0.20
N ASP A 4 1.61 -12.68 -0.37
CA ASP A 4 0.98 -13.04 -1.64
C ASP A 4 -0.27 -12.22 -1.95
N GLU A 5 -1.06 -11.86 -0.94
CA GLU A 5 -2.23 -11.01 -1.12
C GLU A 5 -1.85 -9.57 -1.44
N LEU A 6 -0.85 -9.02 -0.74
CA LEU A 6 -0.37 -7.66 -0.98
C LEU A 6 0.20 -7.46 -2.38
N ALA A 7 0.97 -8.45 -2.86
CA ALA A 7 1.49 -8.47 -4.22
C ALA A 7 0.36 -8.48 -5.25
N LYS A 8 -0.70 -9.29 -5.04
CA LYS A 8 -1.87 -9.32 -5.92
C LYS A 8 -2.63 -7.99 -5.92
N PHE A 9 -2.77 -7.33 -4.77
CA PHE A 9 -3.38 -6.01 -4.71
C PHE A 9 -2.54 -4.97 -5.45
N TYR A 10 -1.22 -4.97 -5.24
CA TYR A 10 -0.32 -4.06 -5.93
C TYR A 10 -0.37 -4.24 -7.45
N GLU A 11 -0.23 -5.45 -7.97
CA GLU A 11 -0.23 -5.70 -9.42
C GLU A 11 -1.51 -5.22 -10.11
N LYS A 12 -2.65 -5.28 -9.41
CA LYS A 12 -3.94 -4.77 -9.93
C LYS A 12 -4.10 -3.25 -9.85
N ALA A 13 -3.38 -2.61 -8.93
CA ALA A 13 -3.58 -1.22 -8.53
C ALA A 13 -2.43 -0.29 -8.98
N LYS A 14 -1.27 -0.84 -9.30
CA LYS A 14 -0.09 -0.08 -9.74
C LYS A 14 -0.42 0.83 -10.91
N GLY A 15 0.03 2.08 -10.83
CA GLY A 15 -0.18 3.10 -11.85
C GLY A 15 -1.63 3.61 -11.95
N CYS A 16 -2.54 3.10 -11.12
CA CYS A 16 -3.91 3.58 -11.04
C CYS A 16 -4.11 4.46 -9.81
N LYS A 17 -5.07 5.37 -9.89
CA LYS A 17 -5.57 6.08 -8.72
C LYS A 17 -6.27 5.08 -7.81
N CYS A 18 -5.83 5.02 -6.55
CA CYS A 18 -6.30 4.06 -5.56
C CYS A 18 -6.53 4.73 -4.22
N ARG A 19 -7.34 4.09 -3.39
CA ARG A 19 -7.45 4.33 -1.96
C ARG A 19 -6.82 3.15 -1.21
N VAL A 20 -5.82 3.43 -0.39
CA VAL A 20 -5.17 2.47 0.51
C VAL A 20 -5.72 2.68 1.91
N THR A 21 -6.41 1.69 2.46
CA THR A 21 -6.92 1.70 3.83
C THR A 21 -6.06 0.77 4.69
N THR A 22 -5.52 1.32 5.76
CA THR A 22 -4.75 0.59 6.77
C THR A 22 -5.67 0.00 7.84
N LYS A 23 -5.24 -1.06 8.53
CA LYS A 23 -5.99 -1.62 9.67
C LYS A 23 -6.25 -0.63 10.81
N ALA A 24 -5.45 0.44 10.90
CA ALA A 24 -5.66 1.51 11.88
C ALA A 24 -6.81 2.44 11.50
N GLY A 25 -7.46 2.25 10.35
CA GLY A 25 -8.53 3.10 9.83
C GLY A 25 -8.04 4.29 8.98
N ASN A 26 -6.73 4.52 8.88
CA ASN A 26 -6.19 5.58 8.02
C ASN A 26 -6.38 5.21 6.55
N SER A 27 -6.84 6.18 5.76
CA SER A 27 -7.01 6.03 4.31
C SER A 27 -6.18 7.05 3.55
N TYR A 28 -5.48 6.60 2.53
CA TYR A 28 -4.62 7.41 1.66
C TYR A 28 -5.09 7.27 0.22
N GLU A 29 -5.31 8.39 -0.45
CA GLU A 29 -5.72 8.42 -1.86
C GLU A 29 -4.63 8.99 -2.74
N GLY A 30 -4.42 8.36 -3.89
CA GLY A 30 -3.50 8.82 -4.92
C GLY A 30 -3.11 7.70 -5.87
N THR A 31 -2.16 7.96 -6.76
CA THR A 31 -1.69 6.96 -7.71
C THR A 31 -0.74 6.01 -7.02
N LEU A 32 -1.05 4.71 -7.00
CA LEU A 32 -0.19 3.72 -6.36
C LEU A 32 1.07 3.50 -7.21
N LEU A 33 2.23 3.87 -6.68
CA LEU A 33 3.52 3.74 -7.38
C LEU A 33 4.22 2.44 -6.98
N GLY A 34 4.26 2.16 -5.67
CA GLY A 34 5.10 1.11 -5.10
C GLY A 34 4.46 0.46 -3.88
N CYS A 35 4.70 -0.84 -3.72
CA CYS A 35 4.33 -1.61 -2.54
C CYS A 35 5.43 -2.64 -2.28
N GLN A 36 6.11 -2.53 -1.15
CA GLN A 36 7.19 -3.44 -0.78
C GLN A 36 6.95 -4.04 0.61
N VAL A 37 6.97 -5.37 0.71
CA VAL A 37 6.89 -6.05 2.01
C VAL A 37 8.27 -6.15 2.66
N LEU A 38 8.45 -5.38 3.71
CA LEU A 38 9.58 -5.41 4.63
C LEU A 38 9.31 -6.46 5.71
N THR A 39 10.10 -7.54 5.72
CA THR A 39 10.00 -8.59 6.75
C THR A 39 11.16 -8.40 7.70
N ASN A 40 10.90 -8.02 8.96
CA ASN A 40 11.95 -7.89 9.97
C ASN A 40 11.61 -8.75 11.17
N ASN A 41 12.25 -9.93 11.24
CA ASN A 41 12.38 -10.89 12.35
C ASN A 41 11.16 -11.26 13.21
N ASN A 42 9.97 -10.68 12.99
CA ASN A 42 8.64 -11.01 13.50
C ASN A 42 7.58 -9.96 13.08
N LEU A 43 8.01 -8.75 12.65
CA LEU A 43 7.11 -7.74 12.07
C LEU A 43 7.01 -7.90 10.55
N LYS A 44 5.77 -7.95 10.06
CA LYS A 44 5.46 -7.74 8.64
C LYS A 44 5.09 -6.27 8.48
N LEU A 45 5.94 -5.53 7.77
CA LEU A 45 5.72 -4.15 7.40
C LEU A 45 5.56 -4.07 5.88
N ALA A 46 4.73 -3.16 5.42
CA ALA A 46 4.63 -2.78 4.03
C ALA A 46 5.02 -1.30 3.90
N LEU A 47 5.96 -1.02 3.01
CA LEU A 47 6.23 0.31 2.51
C LEU A 47 5.31 0.55 1.31
N ILE A 48 4.52 1.62 1.37
CA ILE A 48 3.62 2.03 0.29
C ILE A 48 4.04 3.40 -0.20
N GLN A 49 4.15 3.52 -1.52
CA GLN A 49 4.45 4.76 -2.22
C GLN A 49 3.22 5.17 -3.02
N ILE A 50 2.69 6.36 -2.75
CA ILE A 50 1.53 6.93 -3.44
C ILE A 50 1.87 8.33 -3.92
N ASP A 51 1.57 8.62 -5.18
CA ASP A 51 1.62 9.98 -5.72
C ASP A 51 0.30 10.71 -5.46
N VAL A 52 0.39 11.83 -4.76
CA VAL A 52 -0.72 12.74 -4.47
C VAL A 52 -0.45 14.05 -5.20
N ASN A 53 -1.00 14.19 -6.41
CA ASN A 53 -0.90 15.41 -7.24
C ASN A 53 0.55 15.86 -7.52
N GLY A 54 1.46 14.92 -7.83
CA GLY A 54 2.88 15.19 -8.09
C GLY A 54 3.76 15.13 -6.84
N LEU A 55 3.17 14.93 -5.65
CA LEU A 55 3.91 14.73 -4.40
C LEU A 55 3.92 13.25 -4.03
N ILE A 56 5.09 12.62 -4.13
CA ILE A 56 5.29 11.24 -3.70
C ILE A 56 5.29 11.19 -2.18
N LYS A 57 4.34 10.44 -1.62
CA LYS A 57 4.26 10.14 -0.19
C LYS A 57 4.60 8.67 0.04
N GLU A 58 5.43 8.45 1.04
CA GLU A 58 5.82 7.11 1.48
C GLU A 58 5.34 6.90 2.91
N PHE A 59 4.76 5.74 3.19
CA PHE A 59 4.40 5.38 4.55
C PHE A 59 4.59 3.90 4.81
N TYR A 60 4.90 3.61 6.07
CA TYR A 60 5.03 2.26 6.60
C TYR A 60 3.74 1.87 7.29
N CYS A 61 3.19 0.72 6.94
CA CYS A 61 2.07 0.14 7.66
C CYS A 61 2.33 -1.33 7.95
N THR A 62 1.95 -1.77 9.15
CA THR A 62 2.05 -3.19 9.54
C THR A 62 1.01 -4.05 8.84
N VAL A 63 -0.16 -3.50 8.54
CA VAL A 63 -1.23 -4.22 7.87
C VAL A 63 -2.06 -3.28 6.98
N ILE A 64 -2.05 -3.57 5.69
CA ILE A 64 -3.01 -3.01 4.73
C ILE A 64 -4.28 -3.83 4.83
N GLU A 65 -5.40 -3.15 5.00
CA GLU A 65 -6.71 -3.79 5.03
C GLU A 65 -7.29 -3.91 3.62
N LYS A 66 -7.17 -2.85 2.81
CA LYS A 66 -7.72 -2.81 1.46
C LYS A 66 -6.91 -1.86 0.58
N ILE A 67 -6.75 -2.24 -0.68
CA ILE A 67 -6.40 -1.32 -1.77
C ILE A 67 -7.54 -1.37 -2.77
N GLU A 68 -8.18 -0.22 -3.00
CA GLU A 68 -9.30 -0.07 -3.91
C GLU A 68 -8.94 0.88 -5.05
N LYS A 69 -9.20 0.47 -6.29
CA LYS A 69 -9.04 1.32 -7.46
C LYS A 69 -10.22 2.32 -7.53
N LEU A 70 -9.90 3.59 -7.76
CA LEU A 70 -10.87 4.70 -7.89
C LEU A 70 -11.18 5.01 -9.36
#